data_AF-A0A0N1G6G3-F1
#
_entry.id   AF-A0A0N1G6G3-F1
#
_cell.length_a   1.000
_cell.length_b   1.000
_cell.length_c   1.000
_cell.angle_alpha   90.00
_cell.angle_beta   90.00
_cell.angle_gamma   90.00
#
_symmetry.space_group_name_H-M   'P 1'
#
loop_
_entity.id
_entity.type
_entity.pdbx_description
1 polymer ?
#
loop_
_entity_poly.entity_id
_entity_poly.type
_entity_poly.pdbx_seq_one_letter_code
_entity_poly.pdbx_strand_id
1 'polypeptide(L)' 'MLAHAFLATATAHERTHAPAADDLIPLTCNEIQHLFTTLATQPTRTAAHRLRWFDRRRRHQARPRPCHYQRQAVYLP' A
#
# COMPACT_ATOMS: atom_id res chain seq x y z
N MET A 1 -9.17 -8.02 13.93
CA MET A 1 -10.11 -7.97 12.78
C MET A 1 -9.41 -8.29 11.44
N LEU A 2 -8.38 -7.56 11.03
CA LEU A 2 -7.70 -7.79 9.72
C LEU A 2 -7.12 -9.21 9.54
N ALA A 3 -6.59 -9.84 10.61
CA ALA A 3 -6.07 -11.20 10.53
C ALA A 3 -7.16 -12.24 10.17
N HIS A 4 -8.39 -12.04 10.66
CA HIS A 4 -9.51 -12.94 10.37
C HIS A 4 -10.04 -12.72 8.96
N ALA A 5 -10.08 -11.45 8.50
CA ALA A 5 -10.40 -11.13 7.12
C ALA A 5 -9.37 -11.77 6.15
N PHE A 6 -8.08 -11.72 6.49
CA PHE A 6 -7.02 -12.36 5.71
C PHE A 6 -7.20 -13.89 5.63
N LEU A 7 -7.42 -14.56 6.78
CA LEU A 7 -7.70 -15.99 6.82
C LEU A 7 -8.95 -16.36 6.00
N ALA A 8 -10.03 -15.59 6.12
CA ALA A 8 -11.25 -15.81 5.36
C ALA A 8 -11.03 -15.65 3.85
N THR A 9 -10.24 -14.67 3.42
CA THR A 9 -9.90 -14.49 2.00
C THR A 9 -8.96 -15.56 1.47
N ALA A 10 -7.96 -16.01 2.26
CA ALA A 10 -7.03 -17.06 1.88
C ALA A 10 -7.75 -18.40 1.71
N THR A 11 -8.60 -18.77 2.68
CA THR A 11 -9.40 -19.99 2.63
C THR A 11 -10.45 -19.97 1.52
N ALA A 12 -11.07 -18.81 1.23
CA ALA A 12 -11.96 -18.67 0.08
C ALA A 12 -11.19 -18.83 -1.24
N HIS A 13 -10.00 -18.25 -1.35
CA HIS A 13 -9.14 -18.35 -2.53
C HIS A 13 -8.71 -19.80 -2.81
N GLU A 14 -8.22 -20.51 -1.78
CA GLU A 14 -7.91 -21.95 -1.85
C GLU A 14 -9.11 -22.75 -2.36
N ARG A 15 -10.30 -22.54 -1.80
CA ARG A 15 -11.52 -23.26 -2.20
C ARG A 15 -11.97 -22.95 -3.63
N THR A 16 -11.79 -21.72 -4.10
CA THR A 16 -12.15 -21.33 -5.47
C THR A 16 -11.13 -21.80 -6.52
N HIS A 17 -9.86 -21.95 -6.14
CA HIS A 17 -8.79 -22.36 -7.04
C HIS A 17 -8.40 -23.83 -6.91
N ALA A 18 -9.07 -24.60 -6.04
CA ALA A 18 -8.90 -26.03 -5.92
C ALA A 18 -9.99 -26.84 -6.66
N PRO A 19 -10.02 -26.85 -8.00
CA PRO A 19 -10.39 -28.03 -8.75
C PRO A 19 -9.09 -28.72 -9.19
N ALA A 20 -8.80 -29.90 -8.64
CA ALA A 20 -7.69 -30.80 -9.03
C ALA A 20 -6.27 -30.48 -8.50
N ALA A 21 -6.13 -30.06 -7.24
CA ALA A 21 -4.86 -30.21 -6.52
C ALA A 21 -4.87 -31.53 -5.74
N ASP A 22 -4.83 -32.66 -6.46
CA ASP A 22 -4.42 -33.93 -5.86
C ASP A 22 -2.99 -33.72 -5.31
N ASP A 23 -2.79 -34.04 -4.03
CA ASP A 23 -1.51 -34.10 -3.29
C ASP A 23 -0.87 -32.81 -2.71
N LEU A 24 -1.50 -31.63 -2.76
CA LEU A 24 -0.94 -30.46 -2.04
C LEU A 24 -1.32 -30.46 -0.54
N ILE A 25 -0.31 -30.55 0.31
CA ILE A 25 -0.45 -30.42 1.78
C ILE A 25 -1.04 -29.03 2.09
N PRO A 26 -2.03 -28.94 3.00
CA PRO A 26 -2.59 -27.66 3.43
C PRO A 26 -1.49 -26.72 3.96
N LEU A 27 -1.59 -25.44 3.62
CA LEU A 27 -0.70 -24.40 4.13
C LEU A 27 -0.59 -24.47 5.65
N THR A 28 0.63 -24.64 6.15
CA THR A 28 0.90 -24.72 7.59
C THR A 28 0.75 -23.34 8.24
N CYS A 29 0.53 -23.31 9.57
CA CYS A 29 0.43 -22.05 10.32
C CYS A 29 1.65 -21.14 10.11
N ASN A 30 2.85 -21.73 9.97
CA ASN A 30 4.08 -20.98 9.74
C ASN A 30 4.10 -20.32 8.35
N GLU A 31 3.61 -21.00 7.32
CA GLU A 31 3.53 -20.44 5.97
C GLU A 31 2.47 -19.33 5.90
N ILE A 32 1.33 -19.52 6.57
CA ILE A 32 0.31 -18.47 6.69
C ILE A 32 0.89 -17.25 7.43
N GLN A 33 1.67 -17.45 8.49
CA GLN A 33 2.32 -16.36 9.22
C GLN A 33 3.37 -15.65 8.36
N HIS A 34 4.16 -16.38 7.58
CA HIS A 34 5.17 -15.82 6.69
C HIS A 34 4.54 -15.03 5.53
N LEU A 35 3.45 -15.57 4.95
CA LEU A 35 2.64 -14.88 3.93
C LEU A 35 2.01 -13.62 4.52
N PHE A 36 1.39 -13.70 5.69
CA PHE A 36 0.80 -12.54 6.35
C PHE A 36 1.87 -11.46 6.63
N THR A 37 3.04 -11.85 7.13
CA THR A 37 4.13 -10.91 7.40
C THR A 37 4.62 -10.26 6.11
N THR A 38 4.86 -11.03 5.05
CA THR A 38 5.29 -10.50 3.74
C THR A 38 4.25 -9.55 3.16
N LEU A 39 2.97 -9.97 3.16
CA LEU A 39 1.85 -9.19 2.64
C LEU A 39 1.45 -8.02 3.55
N ALA A 40 1.78 -8.00 4.83
CA ALA A 40 1.56 -6.84 5.69
C ALA A 40 2.71 -5.82 5.55
N THR A 41 3.94 -6.31 5.40
CA THR A 41 5.14 -5.46 5.40
C THR A 41 5.38 -4.79 4.05
N GLN A 42 5.08 -5.46 2.93
CA GLN A 42 5.32 -4.92 1.60
C GLN A 42 4.35 -3.78 1.21
N PRO A 43 3.03 -3.86 1.48
CA PRO A 43 2.08 -2.78 1.22
C PRO A 43 2.28 -1.60 2.16
N THR A 44 2.63 -1.83 3.43
CA THR A 44 2.88 -0.73 4.38
C THR A 44 4.12 0.07 3.98
N ARG A 45 5.21 -0.60 3.54
CA ARG A 45 6.42 0.07 3.04
C ARG A 45 6.14 0.88 1.76
N THR A 46 5.34 0.31 0.85
CA THR A 46 4.92 0.98 -0.40
C THR A 46 3.97 2.14 -0.15
N ALA A 47 3.00 1.99 0.74
CA ALA A 47 2.05 3.05 1.11
C ALA A 47 2.77 4.21 1.80
N ALA A 48 3.68 3.92 2.75
CA ALA A 48 4.48 4.96 3.40
C ALA A 48 5.37 5.70 2.39
N HIS A 49 5.96 4.99 1.43
CA HIS A 49 6.73 5.60 0.35
C HIS A 49 5.84 6.49 -0.54
N ARG A 50 4.66 6.02 -0.95
CA ARG A 50 3.69 6.79 -1.75
C ARG A 50 3.20 8.03 -1.01
N LEU A 51 2.88 7.91 0.27
CA LEU A 51 2.47 9.05 1.11
C LEU A 51 3.59 10.09 1.22
N ARG A 52 4.84 9.67 1.44
CA ARG A 52 6.00 10.57 1.43
C ARG A 52 6.20 11.24 0.06
N TRP A 53 6.01 10.49 -1.03
CA TRP A 53 6.06 11.04 -2.38
C TRP A 53 4.98 12.10 -2.62
N PHE A 54 3.74 11.82 -2.21
CA PHE A 54 2.64 12.79 -2.32
C PHE A 54 2.88 14.03 -1.47
N ASP A 55 3.31 13.85 -0.22
CA ASP A 55 3.63 14.98 0.67
C ASP A 55 4.77 15.84 0.10
N ARG A 56 5.87 15.22 -0.34
CA ARG A 56 6.97 15.94 -1.01
C ARG A 56 6.49 16.69 -2.25
N ARG A 57 5.66 16.06 -3.08
CA ARG A 57 5.09 16.69 -4.28
C ARG A 57 4.21 17.89 -3.90
N ARG A 58 3.35 17.76 -2.89
CA ARG A 58 2.48 18.86 -2.41
C ARG A 58 3.30 20.02 -1.86
N ARG A 59 4.33 19.74 -1.05
CA ARG A 59 5.25 20.77 -0.55
C ARG A 59 6.00 21.46 -1.70
N HIS A 60 6.45 20.70 -2.69
CA HIS A 60 7.12 21.25 -3.86
C HIS A 60 6.19 22.12 -4.72
N GLN A 61 4.92 21.73 -4.90
CA GLN A 61 3.91 22.52 -5.61
C GLN A 61 3.43 23.75 -4.83
N ALA A 62 3.56 23.75 -3.50
CA ALA A 62 3.26 24.92 -2.67
C ALA A 62 4.38 25.98 -2.75
N ARG A 63 5.63 25.58 -3.00
CA ARG A 63 6.79 26.48 -3.09
C ARG A 63 6.77 27.55 -4.20
N PRO A 64 6.18 27.35 -5.40
CA PRO A 64 6.12 28.41 -6.40
C PRO A 64 5.05 29.48 -6.12
N ARG A 65 4.12 29.26 -5.18
CA ARG A 65 3.04 30.23 -4.93
C ARG A 65 3.54 31.56 -4.36
N PRO A 66 4.41 31.59 -3.31
CA PRO A 66 4.92 32.84 -2.77
C PRO A 66 5.76 33.61 -3.79
N CYS A 67 6.62 32.93 -4.55
CA CYS A 67 7.49 33.59 -5.54
C CYS A 67 6.71 34.19 -6.70
N HIS A 68 5.62 33.54 -7.15
CA HIS A 68 4.77 34.08 -8.21
C HIS A 68 3.98 35.30 -7.72
N TYR A 69 3.35 35.23 -6.54
CA TYR A 69 2.64 36.38 -5.96
C TYR A 69 3.57 37.54 -5.62
N GLN A 70 4.78 37.27 -5.11
CA GLN A 70 5.78 38.31 -4.85
C GLN A 70 6.26 38.98 -6.15
N ARG A 71 6.48 38.21 -7.22
CA ARG A 71 6.83 38.81 -8.53
C ARG A 71 5.66 39.60 -9.11
N GLN A 72 4.43 39.12 -8.99
CA GLN A 72 3.25 39.83 -9.48
C GLN A 72 2.98 41.14 -8.73
N ALA A 73 3.23 41.18 -7.42
CA ALA A 73 3.12 42.40 -6.61
C ALA A 73 4.17 43.49 -6.96
N VAL A 74 5.28 43.11 -7.60
CA VAL A 74 6.30 44.05 -8.10
C VAL A 74 5.91 44.65 -9.46
N TYR A 75 5.00 44.00 -10.21
CA TYR A 75 4.55 44.44 -11.53
C TYR A 75 3.16 45.10 -11.55
N LEU A 76 2.45 45.15 -10.42
CA LEU A 76 1.18 45.88 -10.29
C LEU A 76 1.48 47.28 -9.70
N PRO A 77 1.35 48.38 -10.47
CA PRO A 77 1.59 49.75 -10.00
C PRO A 77 0.52 50.26 -9.03
#